data_AF-A0A0W0ZME7-F1
#
_entry.id   AF-A0A0W0ZME7-F1
#
_cell.length_a   1.000
_cell.length_b   1.000
_cell.length_c   1.000
_cell.angle_alpha   90.00
_cell.angle_beta   90.00
_cell.angle_gamma   90.00
#
_symmetry.space_group_name_H-M   'P 1'
#
loop_
_entity.id
_entity.type
_entity.pdbx_description
1 polymer ?
#
loop_
_entity_poly.entity_id
_entity_poly.type
_entity_poly.pdbx_seq_one_letter_code
_entity_poly.pdbx_strand_id
1 'polypeptide(L)'
;MEPVSIALICAAVLGTVVVLAAFIRQILLSRDKQLNDDAQTRALSHEVKELEQMRVQMQSEKRFDSHYQVLGANKEAIRYIDTQIEEILRKKTELIERYALAIVKESGSIVSGEISVDRKVACERLRDEIDKKIAFYESELKELQERRGSLWDAHTDFQRYLLNQERSRNASLDSVYKQHSALLEKVYLRHIDDTEIVAVKSMEASTMTFKDMFMIPIQFLMQFFGVSVTPGISLVQTRVENIARTEVDKVQHEINDPAPEKQEDVEHKENKKRTSQEAHQGKPQDAEQDEEEKEHVTINATTFA
;
A
#
# COMPACT_ATOMS: atom_id res chain seq x y z
N MET A 1 -45.12 -27.13 -40.56
CA MET A 1 -44.66 -27.32 -39.16
C MET A 1 -45.55 -26.49 -38.27
N GLU A 2 -46.08 -27.05 -37.20
CA GLU A 2 -46.90 -26.28 -36.26
C GLU A 2 -46.02 -25.25 -35.54
N PRO A 3 -46.52 -24.01 -35.33
CA PRO A 3 -45.75 -22.94 -34.68
C PRO A 3 -45.26 -23.32 -33.27
N VAL A 4 -45.95 -24.25 -32.61
CA VAL A 4 -45.55 -24.82 -31.31
C VAL A 4 -44.22 -25.58 -31.39
N SER A 5 -43.96 -26.30 -32.48
CA SER A 5 -42.72 -27.07 -32.66
C SER A 5 -41.52 -26.15 -32.90
N ILE A 6 -41.72 -25.04 -33.62
CA ILE A 6 -40.68 -24.03 -33.87
C ILE A 6 -40.32 -23.30 -32.57
N ALA A 7 -41.32 -22.94 -31.75
CA ALA A 7 -41.10 -22.31 -30.45
C ALA A 7 -40.33 -23.22 -29.48
N LEU A 8 -40.63 -24.52 -29.44
CA LEU A 8 -39.92 -25.50 -28.61
C LEU A 8 -38.45 -25.66 -29.02
N ILE A 9 -38.17 -25.71 -30.32
CA ILE A 9 -36.80 -25.82 -30.84
C ILE A 9 -36.01 -24.53 -30.52
N CYS A 10 -36.59 -23.36 -30.71
CA CYS A 10 -35.94 -22.09 -30.36
C CYS A 10 -35.67 -21.96 -28.85
N ALA A 11 -36.62 -22.36 -27.99
CA ALA A 11 -36.44 -22.35 -26.55
C ALA A 11 -35.32 -23.30 -26.10
N ALA A 12 -35.22 -24.49 -26.72
CA ALA A 12 -34.15 -25.43 -26.43
C ALA A 12 -32.77 -24.89 -26.85
N VAL A 13 -32.65 -24.34 -28.07
CA VAL A 13 -31.39 -23.78 -28.56
C VAL A 13 -30.98 -22.55 -27.75
N LEU A 14 -31.89 -21.61 -27.47
CA LEU A 14 -31.60 -20.45 -26.62
C LEU A 14 -31.22 -20.85 -25.20
N GLY A 15 -31.89 -21.85 -24.62
CA GLY A 15 -31.53 -22.40 -23.31
C GLY A 15 -30.10 -22.93 -23.28
N THR A 16 -29.69 -23.70 -24.31
CA THR A 16 -28.30 -24.20 -24.39
C THR A 16 -27.26 -23.09 -24.53
N VAL A 17 -27.55 -22.06 -25.34
CA VAL A 17 -26.64 -20.90 -25.51
C VAL A 17 -26.50 -20.11 -24.22
N VAL A 18 -27.60 -19.93 -23.47
CA VAL A 18 -27.59 -19.22 -22.17
C VAL A 18 -26.77 -19.97 -21.12
N VAL A 19 -26.94 -21.30 -21.01
CA VAL A 19 -26.14 -22.13 -20.08
C VAL A 19 -24.66 -22.06 -20.43
N LEU A 20 -24.33 -22.12 -21.73
CA LEU A 20 -22.95 -22.06 -22.20
C LEU A 20 -22.32 -20.67 -21.96
N ALA A 21 -23.09 -19.59 -22.16
CA ALA A 21 -22.66 -18.23 -21.85
C ALA A 21 -22.42 -18.02 -20.34
N ALA A 22 -23.31 -18.53 -19.48
CA ALA A 22 -23.14 -18.50 -18.04
C ALA A 22 -21.88 -19.27 -17.59
N PHE A 23 -21.61 -20.43 -18.21
CA PHE A 23 -20.43 -21.24 -17.93
C PHE A 23 -19.12 -20.56 -18.35
N ILE A 24 -19.05 -20.01 -19.57
CA ILE A 24 -17.87 -19.24 -20.04
C ILE A 24 -17.61 -18.05 -19.11
N ARG A 25 -18.67 -17.38 -18.65
CA ARG A 25 -18.55 -16.25 -17.72
C ARG A 25 -18.04 -16.66 -16.35
N GLN A 26 -18.52 -17.78 -15.80
CA GLN A 26 -17.99 -18.35 -14.55
C GLN A 26 -16.49 -18.70 -14.68
N ILE A 27 -16.07 -19.24 -15.84
CA ILE A 27 -14.65 -19.50 -16.12
C ILE A 27 -13.84 -18.20 -16.16
N LEU A 28 -14.34 -17.16 -16.81
CA LEU A 28 -13.65 -15.87 -16.89
C LEU A 28 -13.49 -15.22 -15.50
N LEU A 29 -14.55 -15.22 -14.69
CA LEU A 29 -14.50 -14.70 -13.32
C LEU A 29 -13.55 -15.51 -12.44
N SER A 30 -13.56 -16.84 -12.57
CA SER A 30 -12.62 -17.72 -11.85
C SER A 30 -11.17 -17.45 -12.24
N ARG A 31 -10.91 -17.19 -13.53
CA ARG A 31 -9.57 -16.89 -14.02
C ARG A 31 -9.10 -15.51 -13.56
N ASP A 32 -9.98 -14.51 -13.60
CA ASP A 32 -9.67 -13.15 -13.12
C ASP A 32 -9.33 -13.17 -11.63
N LYS A 33 -10.13 -13.89 -10.84
CA LYS A 33 -9.83 -14.14 -9.42
C LYS A 33 -8.46 -14.80 -9.23
N GLN A 34 -8.17 -15.87 -9.97
CA GLN A 34 -6.89 -16.58 -9.84
C GLN A 34 -5.69 -15.68 -10.19
N LEU A 35 -5.80 -14.86 -11.24
CA LEU A 35 -4.75 -13.90 -11.61
C LEU A 35 -4.53 -12.84 -10.53
N ASN A 36 -5.61 -12.40 -9.87
CA ASN A 36 -5.52 -11.46 -8.77
C ASN A 36 -4.87 -12.09 -7.53
N ASP A 37 -5.27 -13.30 -7.16
CA ASP A 37 -4.69 -14.05 -6.03
C ASP A 37 -3.18 -14.32 -6.26
N ASP A 38 -2.79 -14.64 -7.51
CA ASP A 38 -1.38 -14.79 -7.90
C ASP A 38 -0.61 -13.48 -7.79
N ALA A 39 -1.19 -12.36 -8.23
CA ALA A 39 -0.59 -11.04 -8.13
C ALA A 39 -0.41 -10.62 -6.66
N GLN A 40 -1.40 -10.88 -5.80
CA GLN A 40 -1.32 -10.64 -4.37
C GLN A 40 -0.24 -11.50 -3.72
N THR A 41 -0.14 -12.78 -4.07
CA THR A 41 0.89 -13.69 -3.55
C THR A 41 2.29 -13.20 -3.92
N ARG A 42 2.49 -12.73 -5.16
CA ARG A 42 3.76 -12.14 -5.60
C ARG A 42 4.07 -10.86 -4.83
N ALA A 43 3.12 -9.94 -4.72
CA ALA A 43 3.31 -8.70 -3.97
C ALA A 43 3.67 -8.96 -2.50
N LEU A 44 2.97 -9.90 -1.87
CA LEU A 44 3.27 -10.36 -0.51
C LEU A 44 4.68 -10.93 -0.41
N SER A 45 5.10 -11.78 -1.35
CA SER A 45 6.44 -12.36 -1.35
C SER A 45 7.55 -11.31 -1.47
N HIS A 46 7.30 -10.23 -2.21
CA HIS A 46 8.22 -9.10 -2.32
C HIS A 46 8.32 -8.32 -1.00
N GLU A 47 7.18 -7.97 -0.40
CA GLU A 47 7.16 -7.25 0.89
C GLU A 47 7.80 -8.08 2.02
N VAL A 48 7.55 -9.38 2.05
CA VAL A 48 8.20 -10.30 3.01
C VAL A 48 9.71 -10.36 2.79
N LYS A 49 10.17 -10.35 1.54
CA LYS A 49 11.61 -10.35 1.22
C LYS A 49 12.31 -9.06 1.64
N GLU A 50 11.66 -7.91 1.48
CA GLU A 50 12.18 -6.62 1.95
C GLU A 50 12.27 -6.59 3.48
N LEU A 51 11.28 -7.14 4.17
CA LEU A 51 11.28 -7.27 5.63
C LEU A 51 12.37 -8.23 6.12
N GLU A 52 12.62 -9.32 5.38
CA GLU A 52 13.75 -10.22 5.66
C GLU A 52 15.08 -9.50 5.48
N GLN A 53 15.22 -8.68 4.44
CA GLN A 53 16.45 -7.93 4.20
C GLN A 53 16.72 -6.93 5.33
N MET A 54 15.69 -6.21 5.79
CA MET A 54 15.79 -5.34 6.97
C MET A 54 16.18 -6.15 8.22
N ARG A 55 15.62 -7.34 8.40
CA ARG A 55 15.98 -8.25 9.51
C ARG A 55 17.45 -8.67 9.47
N VAL A 56 17.97 -9.06 8.31
CA VAL A 56 19.37 -9.48 8.14
C VAL A 56 20.32 -8.32 8.40
N GLN A 57 19.99 -7.11 7.93
CA GLN A 57 20.76 -5.90 8.21
C GLN A 57 20.85 -5.64 9.72
N MET A 58 19.74 -5.81 10.45
CA MET A 58 19.73 -5.62 11.90
C MET A 58 20.56 -6.65 12.68
N GLN A 59 20.60 -7.91 12.25
CA GLN A 59 21.42 -8.94 12.90
C GLN A 59 22.92 -8.71 12.71
N SER A 60 23.30 -7.98 11.65
CA SER A 60 24.70 -7.65 11.36
C SER A 60 25.29 -6.56 12.28
N GLU A 61 24.45 -5.74 12.91
CA GLU A 61 24.88 -4.73 13.88
C GLU A 61 25.12 -5.36 15.27
N LYS A 62 26.24 -6.05 15.42
CA LYS A 62 26.71 -6.51 16.73
C LYS A 62 27.25 -5.35 17.56
N ARG A 63 26.99 -5.42 18.87
CA ARG A 63 27.52 -4.49 19.88
C ARG A 63 29.03 -4.72 20.03
N PHE A 64 29.80 -3.64 20.11
CA PHE A 64 31.24 -3.73 20.35
C PHE A 64 31.52 -4.32 21.74
N ASP A 65 32.37 -5.34 21.80
CA ASP A 65 32.79 -6.00 23.05
C ASP A 65 34.04 -5.33 23.68
N SER A 66 34.59 -4.31 23.00
CA SER A 66 35.94 -3.79 23.29
C SER A 66 35.98 -2.68 24.35
N HIS A 67 34.86 -2.18 24.86
CA HIS A 67 34.84 -0.99 25.73
C HIS A 67 35.08 -1.29 27.22
N TYR A 68 35.02 -2.55 27.65
CA TYR A 68 35.18 -2.90 29.07
C TYR A 68 36.58 -2.65 29.64
N GLN A 69 37.57 -2.37 28.78
CA GLN A 69 38.94 -2.06 29.22
C GLN A 69 39.03 -0.66 29.86
N VAL A 70 38.10 0.25 29.55
CA VAL A 70 38.14 1.66 29.97
C VAL A 70 37.32 1.91 31.25
N LEU A 71 36.61 0.90 31.76
CA LEU A 71 35.57 1.07 32.80
C LEU A 71 36.06 1.04 34.26
N GLY A 72 37.36 0.93 34.50
CA GLY A 72 37.95 1.04 35.84
C GLY A 72 37.27 0.15 36.89
N ALA A 73 36.89 0.73 38.04
CA ALA A 73 36.32 0.03 39.19
C ALA A 73 34.87 -0.47 38.98
N ASN A 74 34.09 0.16 38.11
CA ASN A 74 32.68 -0.20 37.87
C ASN A 74 32.48 -1.24 36.76
N LYS A 75 33.58 -1.78 36.23
CA LYS A 75 33.60 -2.70 35.08
C LYS A 75 32.67 -3.89 35.22
N GLU A 76 32.68 -4.59 36.36
CA GLU A 76 31.87 -5.79 36.55
C GLU A 76 30.37 -5.48 36.63
N ALA A 77 30.00 -4.39 37.30
CA ALA A 77 28.62 -3.95 37.39
C ALA A 77 28.06 -3.50 36.03
N ILE A 78 28.86 -2.75 35.25
CA ILE A 78 28.47 -2.32 33.90
C ILE A 78 28.37 -3.54 32.96
N ARG A 79 29.30 -4.50 33.04
CA ARG A 79 29.23 -5.75 32.26
C ARG A 79 27.98 -6.55 32.57
N TYR A 80 27.61 -6.64 33.84
CA TYR A 80 26.39 -7.32 34.25
C TYR A 80 25.14 -6.64 33.66
N ILE A 81 25.05 -5.31 33.76
CA ILE A 81 23.92 -4.55 33.20
C ILE A 81 23.88 -4.67 31.67
N ASP A 82 25.03 -4.57 30.98
CA ASP A 82 25.08 -4.73 29.53
C ASP A 82 24.67 -6.15 29.08
N THR A 83 24.99 -7.18 29.86
CA THR A 83 24.54 -8.57 29.62
C THR A 83 23.02 -8.67 29.76
N GLN A 84 22.43 -8.04 30.77
CA GLN A 84 20.97 -8.03 30.94
C GLN A 84 20.26 -7.26 29.82
N ILE A 85 20.79 -6.09 29.43
CA ILE A 85 20.28 -5.31 28.30
C ILE A 85 20.32 -6.15 27.01
N GLU A 86 21.41 -6.89 26.79
CA GLU A 86 21.52 -7.78 25.62
C GLU A 86 20.52 -8.94 25.69
N GLU A 87 20.31 -9.53 26.86
CA GLU A 87 19.33 -10.60 27.04
C GLU A 87 17.90 -10.12 26.73
N ILE A 88 17.52 -8.93 27.19
CA ILE A 88 16.20 -8.32 26.91
C ILE A 88 16.06 -8.01 25.41
N LEU A 89 17.08 -7.41 24.80
CA LEU A 89 17.06 -7.11 23.37
C LEU A 89 16.99 -8.37 22.50
N ARG A 90 17.65 -9.44 22.93
CA ARG A 90 17.53 -10.77 22.30
C ARG A 90 16.11 -11.32 22.43
N LYS A 91 15.52 -11.28 23.63
CA LYS A 91 14.13 -11.71 23.86
C LYS A 91 13.13 -10.90 23.03
N LYS A 92 13.33 -9.58 22.91
CA LYS A 92 12.51 -8.70 22.06
C LYS A 92 12.64 -9.07 20.59
N THR A 93 13.87 -9.31 20.11
CA THR A 93 14.12 -9.73 18.72
C THR A 93 13.45 -11.06 18.40
N GLU A 94 13.60 -12.07 19.27
CA GLU A 94 12.96 -13.38 19.12
C GLU A 94 11.44 -13.30 19.14
N LEU A 95 10.86 -12.43 19.99
CA LEU A 95 9.42 -12.20 20.03
C LEU A 95 8.91 -11.62 18.71
N ILE A 96 9.60 -10.61 18.17
CA ILE A 96 9.27 -9.99 16.87
C ILE A 96 9.43 -11.01 15.74
N GLU A 97 10.45 -11.87 15.79
CA GLU A 97 10.68 -12.91 14.79
C GLU A 97 9.55 -13.95 14.76
N ARG A 98 9.15 -14.44 15.94
CA ARG A 98 8.02 -15.38 16.06
C ARG A 98 6.73 -14.74 15.52
N TYR A 99 6.51 -13.46 15.80
CA TYR A 99 5.37 -12.72 15.29
C TYR A 99 5.41 -12.57 13.77
N ALA A 100 6.56 -12.22 13.20
CA ALA A 100 6.74 -12.09 11.77
C ALA A 100 6.41 -13.41 11.04
N LEU A 101 6.88 -14.54 11.56
CA LEU A 101 6.55 -15.87 11.01
C LEU A 101 5.04 -16.17 11.08
N ALA A 102 4.39 -15.80 12.18
CA ALA A 102 2.94 -15.96 12.32
C ALA A 102 2.18 -15.10 11.29
N ILE A 103 2.60 -13.85 11.07
CA ILE A 103 2.00 -12.95 10.07
C ILE A 103 2.17 -13.49 8.66
N VAL A 104 3.35 -13.98 8.29
CA VAL A 104 3.59 -14.53 6.94
C VAL A 104 2.69 -15.73 6.69
N LYS A 105 2.52 -16.60 7.69
CA LYS A 105 1.62 -17.75 7.60
C LYS A 105 0.16 -17.32 7.48
N GLU A 106 -0.26 -16.34 8.28
CA GLU A 106 -1.65 -15.87 8.27
C GLU A 106 -1.98 -15.11 6.99
N SER A 107 -1.11 -14.22 6.53
CA SER A 107 -1.28 -13.51 5.26
C SER A 107 -1.36 -14.46 4.07
N GLY A 108 -0.56 -15.53 4.03
CA GLY A 108 -0.71 -16.59 3.04
C GLY A 108 -2.06 -17.33 3.10
N SER A 109 -2.57 -17.58 4.31
CA SER A 109 -3.87 -18.24 4.51
C SER A 109 -5.05 -17.35 4.09
N ILE A 110 -4.93 -16.04 4.29
CA ILE A 110 -5.91 -15.04 3.85
C ILE A 110 -5.98 -15.02 2.33
N VAL A 111 -4.84 -14.98 1.64
CA VAL A 111 -4.80 -15.00 0.17
C VAL A 111 -5.38 -16.30 -0.40
N SER A 112 -5.20 -17.45 0.27
CA SER A 112 -5.85 -18.70 -0.14
C SER A 112 -7.36 -18.78 0.16
N GLY A 113 -7.95 -17.73 0.74
CA GLY A 113 -9.39 -17.64 1.01
C GLY A 113 -9.86 -18.28 2.32
N GLU A 114 -8.95 -18.62 3.23
CA GLU A 114 -9.30 -19.19 4.55
C GLU A 114 -9.61 -18.10 5.60
N ILE A 115 -10.41 -17.09 5.24
CA ILE A 115 -10.81 -16.05 6.18
C ILE A 115 -11.85 -16.60 7.15
N SER A 116 -11.54 -16.52 8.44
CA SER A 116 -12.50 -16.71 9.52
C SER A 116 -12.43 -15.53 10.49
N VAL A 117 -13.59 -15.09 10.96
CA VAL A 117 -13.71 -14.06 12.00
C VAL A 117 -12.92 -14.47 13.25
N ASP A 118 -12.94 -15.77 13.59
CA ASP A 118 -12.21 -16.31 14.74
C ASP A 118 -10.69 -16.19 14.56
N ARG A 119 -10.18 -16.37 13.33
CA ARG A 119 -8.75 -16.21 13.01
C ARG A 119 -8.31 -14.77 13.15
N LYS A 120 -9.13 -13.81 12.69
CA LYS A 120 -8.86 -12.38 12.85
C LYS A 120 -8.80 -12.00 14.33
N VAL A 121 -9.78 -12.43 15.13
CA VAL A 121 -9.80 -12.18 16.59
C VAL A 121 -8.58 -12.81 17.29
N ALA A 122 -8.17 -14.01 16.89
CA ALA A 122 -6.96 -14.65 17.41
C ALA A 122 -5.70 -13.83 17.08
N CYS A 123 -5.60 -13.29 15.86
CA CYS A 123 -4.47 -12.45 15.46
C CYS A 123 -4.44 -11.11 16.22
N GLU A 124 -5.59 -10.48 16.42
CA GLU A 124 -5.71 -9.25 17.23
C GLU A 124 -5.27 -9.48 18.68
N ARG A 125 -5.72 -10.58 19.29
CA ARG A 125 -5.27 -10.97 20.65
C ARG A 125 -3.76 -11.19 20.71
N LEU A 126 -3.21 -11.89 19.72
CA LEU A 126 -1.78 -12.15 19.65
C LEU A 126 -0.97 -10.86 19.49
N ARG A 127 -1.46 -9.89 18.70
CA ARG A 127 -0.88 -8.56 18.60
C ARG A 127 -0.89 -7.83 19.95
N ASP A 128 -2.04 -7.79 20.63
CA ASP A 128 -2.18 -7.13 21.92
C ASP A 128 -1.26 -7.74 23.00
N GLU A 129 -1.07 -9.06 22.97
CA GLU A 129 -0.13 -9.75 23.86
C GLU A 129 1.33 -9.36 23.58
N ILE A 130 1.69 -9.19 22.31
CA ILE A 130 3.03 -8.79 21.90
C ILE A 130 3.27 -7.33 22.24
N ASP A 131 2.30 -6.44 22.01
CA ASP A 131 2.38 -5.03 22.38
C ASP A 131 2.64 -4.88 23.89
N LYS A 132 1.93 -5.64 24.72
CA LYS A 132 2.16 -5.66 26.18
C LYS A 132 3.57 -6.13 26.53
N LYS A 133 4.07 -7.18 25.87
CA LYS A 133 5.43 -7.71 26.12
C LYS A 133 6.53 -6.75 25.63
N ILE A 134 6.33 -6.10 24.49
CA ILE A 134 7.25 -5.08 23.97
C ILE A 134 7.30 -3.90 24.95
N ALA A 135 6.14 -3.40 25.40
CA ALA A 135 6.08 -2.32 26.39
C ALA A 135 6.75 -2.70 27.72
N PHE A 136 6.58 -3.95 28.17
CA PHE A 136 7.28 -4.47 29.34
C PHE A 136 8.80 -4.43 29.15
N TYR A 137 9.32 -4.97 28.04
CA TYR A 137 10.76 -4.95 27.75
C TYR A 137 11.31 -3.52 27.60
N GLU A 138 10.54 -2.59 27.05
CA GLU A 138 10.95 -1.18 26.97
C GLU A 138 11.07 -0.53 28.35
N SER A 139 10.17 -0.84 29.27
CA SER A 139 10.26 -0.35 30.65
C SER A 139 11.48 -0.90 31.38
N GLU A 140 11.75 -2.20 31.27
CA GLU A 140 12.91 -2.86 31.88
C GLU A 140 14.23 -2.34 31.30
N LEU A 141 14.27 -2.13 29.98
CA LEU A 141 15.43 -1.59 29.29
C LEU A 141 15.73 -0.16 29.71
N LYS A 142 14.69 0.66 29.94
CA LYS A 142 14.84 2.02 30.45
C LYS A 142 15.43 2.02 31.87
N GLU A 143 14.94 1.17 32.77
CA GLU A 143 15.47 1.05 34.13
C GLU A 143 16.95 0.64 34.13
N LEU A 144 17.32 -0.33 33.29
CA LEU A 144 18.71 -0.77 33.15
C LEU A 144 19.61 0.31 32.54
N GLN A 145 19.11 1.08 31.58
CA GLN A 145 19.84 2.21 30.99
C GLN A 145 20.08 3.33 32.00
N GLU A 146 19.08 3.66 32.83
CA GLU A 146 19.21 4.64 33.92
C GLU A 146 20.22 4.18 34.96
N ARG A 147 20.16 2.89 35.35
CA ARG A 147 21.13 2.28 36.27
C ARG A 147 22.54 2.20 35.70
N ARG A 148 22.69 1.95 34.40
CA ARG A 148 24.00 2.02 33.73
C ARG A 148 24.53 3.46 33.74
N GLY A 149 23.66 4.43 33.51
CA GLY A 149 24.04 5.83 33.45
C GLY A 149 24.56 6.39 34.77
N SER A 150 24.01 5.95 35.90
CA SER A 150 24.52 6.33 37.23
C SER A 150 25.88 5.72 37.59
N LEU A 151 26.34 4.71 36.84
CA LEU A 151 27.65 4.09 37.04
C LEU A 151 28.74 4.72 36.15
N TRP A 152 28.37 5.60 35.22
CA TRP A 152 29.22 6.15 34.18
C TRP A 152 29.55 7.64 34.38
N ASP A 153 30.12 7.97 35.53
CA ASP A 153 30.42 9.37 35.87
C ASP A 153 31.62 9.95 35.09
N ALA A 154 32.53 9.12 34.58
CA ALA A 154 33.78 9.57 33.94
C ALA A 154 33.74 9.64 32.40
N HIS A 155 32.76 9.00 31.74
CA HIS A 155 32.74 8.78 30.29
C HIS A 155 31.35 9.02 29.66
N THR A 156 30.75 10.18 29.97
CA THR A 156 29.39 10.56 29.55
C THR A 156 29.20 10.66 28.03
N ASP A 157 30.23 11.07 27.29
CA ASP A 157 30.15 11.15 25.82
C ASP A 157 30.10 9.76 25.16
N PHE A 158 30.90 8.82 25.67
CA PHE A 158 30.89 7.43 25.22
C PHE A 158 29.57 6.73 25.60
N GLN A 159 29.06 7.00 26.79
CA GLN A 159 27.71 6.60 27.19
C GLN A 159 26.65 7.10 26.21
N ARG A 160 26.70 8.39 25.85
CA ARG A 160 25.74 9.00 24.93
C ARG A 160 25.80 8.34 23.56
N TYR A 161 27.00 8.05 23.07
CA TYR A 161 27.20 7.34 21.81
C TYR A 161 26.54 5.94 21.85
N LEU A 162 26.81 5.13 22.87
CA LEU A 162 26.23 3.79 23.00
C LEU A 162 24.71 3.80 23.17
N LEU A 163 24.19 4.76 23.95
CA LEU A 163 22.76 4.92 24.14
C LEU A 163 22.07 5.32 22.82
N ASN A 164 22.68 6.20 22.03
CA ASN A 164 22.17 6.57 20.70
C ASN A 164 22.16 5.37 19.74
N GLN A 165 23.21 4.54 19.75
CA GLN A 165 23.26 3.33 18.95
C GLN A 165 22.16 2.34 19.36
N GLU A 166 21.99 2.09 20.67
CA GLU A 166 20.92 1.24 21.19
C GLU A 166 19.53 1.74 20.82
N ARG A 167 19.30 3.06 20.94
CA ARG A 167 18.02 3.69 20.54
C ARG A 167 17.76 3.53 19.05
N SER A 168 18.78 3.74 18.21
CA SER A 168 18.65 3.56 16.76
C SER A 168 18.28 2.11 16.43
N ARG A 169 18.98 1.15 17.03
CA ARG A 169 18.68 -0.28 16.86
C ARG A 169 17.28 -0.65 17.35
N ASN A 170 16.89 -0.15 18.52
CA ASN A 170 15.55 -0.41 19.07
C ASN A 170 14.46 0.21 18.19
N ALA A 171 14.65 1.44 17.71
CA ALA A 171 13.72 2.09 16.78
C ALA A 171 13.60 1.32 15.46
N SER A 172 14.70 0.72 14.98
CA SER A 172 14.68 -0.18 13.83
C SER A 172 13.85 -1.44 14.11
N LEU A 173 13.99 -2.07 15.29
CA LEU A 173 13.17 -3.23 15.69
C LEU A 173 11.68 -2.87 15.72
N ASP A 174 11.35 -1.71 16.28
CA ASP A 174 9.99 -1.22 16.37
C ASP A 174 9.42 -0.91 14.98
N SER A 175 10.24 -0.39 14.07
CA SER A 175 9.84 -0.16 12.68
C SER A 175 9.52 -1.46 11.96
N VAL A 176 10.36 -2.50 12.12
CA VAL A 176 10.12 -3.82 11.52
C VAL A 176 8.83 -4.42 12.06
N TYR A 177 8.61 -4.34 13.38
CA TYR A 177 7.37 -4.79 14.01
C TYR A 177 6.12 -4.06 13.47
N LYS A 178 6.19 -2.74 13.34
CA LYS A 178 5.10 -1.92 12.78
C LYS A 178 4.82 -2.25 11.33
N GLN A 179 5.86 -2.42 10.50
CA GLN A 179 5.70 -2.80 9.10
C GLN A 179 5.07 -4.18 8.96
N HIS A 180 5.48 -5.15 9.78
CA HIS A 180 4.85 -6.47 9.83
C HIS A 180 3.36 -6.39 10.18
N SER A 181 3.01 -5.59 11.19
CA SER A 181 1.60 -5.37 11.56
C SER A 181 0.79 -4.67 10.46
N ALA A 182 1.38 -3.66 9.81
CA ALA A 182 0.76 -2.93 8.71
C ALA A 182 0.57 -3.80 7.46
N LEU A 183 1.51 -4.71 7.18
CA LEU A 183 1.38 -5.69 6.10
C LEU A 183 0.19 -6.60 6.33
N LEU A 184 0.02 -7.12 7.56
CA LEU A 184 -1.13 -7.97 7.88
C LEU A 184 -2.45 -7.22 7.69
N GLU A 185 -2.55 -6.00 8.21
CA GLU A 185 -3.74 -5.15 8.08
C GLU A 185 -4.06 -4.85 6.60
N LYS A 186 -3.03 -4.52 5.82
CA LYS A 186 -3.15 -4.29 4.37
C LYS A 186 -3.67 -5.52 3.63
N VAL A 187 -3.21 -6.71 3.98
CA VAL A 187 -3.71 -7.97 3.40
C VAL A 187 -5.17 -8.20 3.76
N TYR A 188 -5.56 -7.95 5.01
CA TYR A 188 -6.96 -8.05 5.43
C TYR A 188 -7.86 -7.07 4.66
N LEU A 189 -7.47 -5.79 4.56
CA LEU A 189 -8.24 -4.77 3.84
C LEU A 189 -8.40 -5.14 2.36
N ARG A 190 -7.28 -5.47 1.68
CA ARG A 190 -7.31 -5.84 0.26
C ARG A 190 -8.18 -7.06 0.00
N HIS A 191 -8.11 -8.07 0.85
CA HIS A 191 -8.93 -9.25 0.63
C HIS A 191 -10.42 -8.94 0.85
N ILE A 192 -10.77 -8.14 1.86
CA ILE A 192 -12.16 -7.71 2.08
C ILE A 192 -12.65 -6.92 0.87
N ASP A 193 -11.91 -5.91 0.43
CA ASP A 193 -12.27 -5.07 -0.72
C ASP A 193 -12.39 -5.91 -2.00
N ASP A 194 -11.45 -6.82 -2.26
CA ASP A 194 -11.50 -7.69 -3.44
C ASP A 194 -12.67 -8.65 -3.38
N THR A 195 -12.99 -9.23 -2.21
CA THR A 195 -14.18 -10.08 -2.05
C THR A 195 -15.48 -9.29 -2.26
N GLU A 196 -15.55 -8.05 -1.78
CA GLU A 196 -16.69 -7.16 -1.99
C GLU A 196 -16.85 -6.81 -3.46
N ILE A 197 -15.78 -6.38 -4.13
CA ILE A 197 -15.79 -6.03 -5.56
C ILE A 197 -16.20 -7.24 -6.41
N VAL A 198 -15.67 -8.42 -6.12
CA VAL A 198 -16.04 -9.66 -6.83
C VAL A 198 -17.50 -10.01 -6.57
N ALA A 199 -18.00 -9.85 -5.34
CA ALA A 199 -19.41 -10.08 -5.02
C ALA A 199 -20.32 -9.10 -5.77
N VAL A 200 -20.01 -7.79 -5.76
CA VAL A 200 -20.77 -6.75 -6.47
C VAL A 200 -20.76 -7.01 -7.97
N LYS A 201 -19.60 -7.23 -8.58
CA LYS A 201 -19.50 -7.56 -10.01
C LYS A 201 -20.26 -8.83 -10.36
N SER A 202 -20.24 -9.84 -9.48
CA SER A 202 -21.02 -11.07 -9.65
C SER A 202 -22.52 -10.81 -9.57
N MET A 203 -22.99 -9.95 -8.66
CA MET A 203 -24.41 -9.56 -8.54
C MET A 203 -24.87 -8.72 -9.73
N GLU A 204 -24.10 -7.73 -10.15
CA GLU A 204 -24.39 -6.92 -11.35
C GLU A 204 -24.40 -7.79 -12.62
N ALA A 205 -23.40 -8.66 -12.75
CA ALA A 205 -23.32 -9.64 -13.83
C ALA A 205 -24.54 -10.57 -13.85
N SER A 206 -24.94 -11.09 -12.70
CA SER A 206 -26.11 -11.95 -12.56
C SER A 206 -27.39 -11.20 -12.92
N THR A 207 -27.51 -9.94 -12.50
CA THR A 207 -28.67 -9.08 -12.80
C THR A 207 -28.75 -8.75 -14.29
N MET A 208 -27.63 -8.43 -14.93
CA MET A 208 -27.58 -8.23 -16.39
C MET A 208 -27.90 -9.52 -17.15
N THR A 209 -27.31 -10.65 -16.76
CA THR A 209 -27.56 -11.94 -17.40
C THR A 209 -29.02 -12.36 -17.24
N PHE A 210 -29.62 -12.12 -16.07
CA PHE A 210 -31.04 -12.33 -15.83
C PHE A 210 -31.89 -11.41 -16.71
N LYS A 211 -31.59 -10.11 -16.76
CA LYS A 211 -32.29 -9.15 -17.62
C LYS A 211 -32.24 -9.57 -19.09
N ASP A 212 -31.08 -9.97 -19.59
CA ASP A 212 -30.90 -10.41 -20.97
C ASP A 212 -31.61 -11.74 -21.23
N MET A 213 -31.57 -12.67 -20.28
CA MET A 213 -32.29 -13.96 -20.34
C MET A 213 -33.81 -13.79 -20.42
N PHE A 214 -34.38 -12.77 -19.78
CA PHE A 214 -35.82 -12.46 -19.88
C PHE A 214 -36.16 -11.58 -21.09
N MET A 215 -35.34 -10.59 -21.42
CA MET A 215 -35.62 -9.65 -22.51
C MET A 215 -35.47 -10.28 -23.89
N ILE A 216 -34.48 -11.16 -24.10
CA ILE A 216 -34.21 -11.75 -25.42
C ILE A 216 -35.37 -12.60 -25.93
N PRO A 217 -35.96 -13.53 -25.14
CA PRO A 217 -37.13 -14.29 -25.58
C PRO A 217 -38.38 -13.43 -25.78
N ILE A 218 -38.57 -12.40 -24.95
CA ILE A 218 -39.70 -11.47 -25.07
C ILE A 218 -39.59 -10.65 -26.36
N GLN A 219 -38.40 -10.11 -26.67
CA GLN A 219 -38.15 -9.40 -27.93
C GLN A 219 -38.35 -10.32 -29.14
N PHE A 220 -37.91 -11.57 -29.06
CA PHE A 220 -38.10 -12.56 -30.12
C PHE A 220 -39.58 -12.93 -30.32
N LEU A 221 -40.34 -13.14 -29.24
CA LEU A 221 -41.79 -13.38 -29.29
C LEU A 221 -42.55 -12.16 -29.83
N MET A 222 -42.15 -10.94 -29.44
CA MET A 222 -42.73 -9.70 -29.99
C MET A 222 -42.51 -9.58 -31.50
N GLN A 223 -41.34 -9.98 -32.01
CA GLN A 223 -41.08 -10.06 -33.45
C GLN A 223 -41.92 -11.14 -34.15
N PHE A 224 -42.14 -12.30 -33.52
CA PHE A 224 -42.84 -13.44 -34.12
C PHE A 224 -44.37 -13.27 -34.15
N PHE A 225 -44.96 -12.61 -33.15
CA PHE A 225 -46.40 -12.36 -33.07
C PHE A 225 -46.87 -11.13 -33.85
N GLY A 226 -46.00 -10.55 -34.69
CA GLY A 226 -46.41 -9.48 -35.60
C GLY A 226 -46.96 -8.25 -34.88
N VAL A 227 -46.57 -8.02 -33.62
CA VAL A 227 -46.63 -6.67 -33.07
C VAL A 227 -45.56 -5.92 -33.85
N SER A 228 -45.96 -5.41 -35.00
CA SER A 228 -45.19 -4.52 -35.83
C SER A 228 -44.85 -3.30 -34.99
N VAL A 229 -43.75 -3.36 -34.25
CA VAL A 229 -42.78 -2.29 -34.38
C VAL A 229 -42.12 -2.58 -35.73
N THR A 230 -42.80 -2.16 -36.79
CA THR A 230 -42.10 -1.66 -37.97
C THR A 230 -40.88 -0.88 -37.48
N PRO A 231 -39.71 -0.98 -38.12
CA PRO A 231 -38.54 -0.20 -37.75
C PRO A 231 -38.77 1.27 -38.10
N GLY A 232 -39.76 1.91 -37.48
CA GLY A 232 -39.74 3.33 -37.24
C GLY A 232 -38.69 3.50 -36.15
N ILE A 233 -37.48 3.86 -36.58
CA ILE A 233 -36.46 4.55 -35.81
C ILE A 233 -37.13 5.15 -34.58
N SER A 234 -36.97 4.51 -33.42
CA SER A 234 -37.83 4.80 -32.28
C SER A 234 -37.69 6.29 -31.96
N LEU A 235 -38.79 7.00 -31.71
CA LEU A 235 -38.77 8.42 -31.39
C LEU A 235 -37.80 8.75 -30.22
N VAL A 236 -37.48 7.74 -29.41
CA VAL A 236 -36.45 7.74 -28.37
C VAL A 236 -35.05 7.64 -28.96
N GLN A 237 -34.79 6.73 -29.89
CA GLN A 237 -33.51 6.60 -30.59
C GLN A 237 -33.25 7.78 -31.54
N THR A 238 -34.28 8.34 -32.18
CA THR A 238 -34.17 9.62 -32.90
C THR A 238 -33.88 10.77 -31.95
N ARG A 239 -34.48 10.81 -30.75
CA ARG A 239 -34.13 11.83 -29.74
C ARG A 239 -32.70 11.67 -29.26
N VAL A 240 -32.28 10.46 -28.93
CA VAL A 240 -30.92 10.17 -28.44
C VAL A 240 -29.89 10.45 -29.54
N GLU A 241 -30.17 10.06 -30.78
CA GLU A 241 -29.31 10.36 -31.93
C GLU A 241 -29.30 11.86 -32.25
N ASN A 242 -30.44 12.56 -32.17
CA ASN A 242 -30.50 13.99 -32.44
C ASN A 242 -29.79 14.80 -31.34
N ILE A 243 -29.88 14.38 -30.07
CA ILE A 243 -29.10 14.92 -28.95
C ILE A 243 -27.61 14.66 -29.18
N ALA A 244 -27.23 13.43 -29.53
CA ALA A 244 -25.84 13.09 -29.81
C ALA A 244 -25.29 13.87 -31.02
N ARG A 245 -26.09 14.09 -32.07
CA ARG A 245 -25.71 14.91 -33.24
C ARG A 245 -25.60 16.40 -32.89
N THR A 246 -26.49 16.94 -32.04
CA THR A 246 -26.37 18.34 -31.58
C THR A 246 -25.19 18.54 -30.63
N GLU A 247 -24.86 17.53 -29.83
CA GLU A 247 -23.67 17.57 -28.96
C GLU A 247 -22.38 17.49 -29.79
N VAL A 248 -22.35 16.63 -30.82
CA VAL A 248 -21.24 16.58 -31.77
C VAL A 248 -21.13 17.89 -32.57
N ASP A 249 -22.23 18.48 -33.06
CA ASP A 249 -22.21 19.78 -33.74
C ASP A 249 -21.71 20.91 -32.82
N LYS A 250 -22.11 20.89 -31.55
CA LYS A 250 -21.65 21.88 -30.56
C LYS A 250 -20.15 21.74 -30.29
N VAL A 251 -19.68 20.52 -30.06
CA VAL A 251 -18.25 20.22 -29.87
C VAL A 251 -17.46 20.54 -31.14
N GLN A 252 -18.04 20.28 -32.32
CA GLN A 252 -17.39 20.56 -33.60
C GLN A 252 -17.33 22.07 -33.89
N HIS A 253 -18.32 22.86 -33.48
CA HIS A 253 -18.24 24.32 -33.49
C HIS A 253 -17.23 24.86 -32.47
N GLU A 254 -17.16 24.30 -31.26
CA GLU A 254 -16.16 24.69 -30.25
C GLU A 254 -14.72 24.37 -30.69
N ILE A 255 -14.53 23.33 -31.51
CA ILE A 255 -13.21 22.93 -32.04
C ILE A 255 -12.84 23.66 -33.34
N ASN A 256 -13.78 23.84 -34.26
CA ASN A 256 -13.49 24.39 -35.60
C ASN A 256 -13.70 25.89 -35.73
N ASP A 257 -14.53 26.50 -34.87
CA ASP A 257 -14.69 27.96 -34.83
C ASP A 257 -14.08 28.49 -33.53
N PRO A 258 -12.76 28.82 -33.51
CA PRO A 258 -12.21 29.55 -32.39
C PRO A 258 -13.03 30.83 -32.22
N ALA A 259 -13.52 31.05 -30.99
CA ALA A 259 -14.29 32.24 -30.66
C ALA A 259 -13.61 33.49 -31.24
N PRO A 260 -14.36 34.43 -31.87
CA PRO A 260 -13.77 35.69 -32.27
C PRO A 260 -13.20 36.33 -31.02
N GLU A 261 -11.87 36.51 -31.02
CA GLU A 261 -11.15 37.24 -30.00
C GLU A 261 -11.90 38.54 -29.74
N LYS A 262 -12.49 38.65 -28.55
CA LYS A 262 -12.94 39.94 -28.06
C LYS A 262 -11.67 40.77 -27.92
N GLN A 263 -11.49 41.68 -28.87
CA GLN A 263 -10.66 42.87 -28.69
C GLN A 263 -11.10 43.53 -27.39
N GLU A 264 -10.28 43.41 -26.35
CA GLU A 264 -10.37 44.28 -25.20
C GLU A 264 -9.79 45.64 -25.64
N ASP A 265 -10.69 46.59 -25.85
CA ASP A 265 -10.38 47.99 -26.07
C ASP A 265 -9.54 48.53 -24.90
N VAL A 266 -8.32 48.90 -25.23
CA VAL A 266 -7.55 49.92 -24.52
C VAL A 266 -8.15 51.27 -24.89
N GLU A 267 -8.73 52.00 -23.92
CA GLU A 267 -8.37 53.41 -23.70
C GLU A 267 -8.94 54.03 -22.40
N HIS A 268 -7.99 54.37 -21.52
CA HIS A 268 -7.88 55.48 -20.58
C HIS A 268 -9.06 56.39 -20.19
N LYS A 269 -9.21 56.56 -18.86
CA LYS A 269 -9.08 57.85 -18.12
C LYS A 269 -8.92 57.57 -16.62
N GLU A 270 -7.70 57.58 -16.06
CA GLU A 270 -6.96 58.73 -15.48
C GLU A 270 -7.55 59.36 -14.20
N ASN A 271 -6.70 59.40 -13.17
CA ASN A 271 -6.68 60.25 -11.97
C ASN A 271 -7.69 60.03 -10.82
N LYS A 272 -7.22 59.37 -9.74
CA LYS A 272 -6.78 60.07 -8.51
C LYS A 272 -6.13 59.12 -7.48
N LYS A 273 -5.06 59.65 -6.85
CA LYS A 273 -4.36 59.23 -5.62
C LYS A 273 -3.13 58.32 -5.76
N ARG A 274 -2.01 58.98 -6.06
CA ARG A 274 -0.79 58.93 -5.21
C ARG A 274 -1.22 59.10 -3.73
N THR A 275 -0.61 58.45 -2.75
CA THR A 275 0.75 58.74 -2.27
C THR A 275 1.20 57.65 -1.28
N SER A 276 2.52 57.42 -1.24
CA SER A 276 3.31 56.97 -0.08
C SER A 276 3.22 55.48 0.30
N GLN A 277 4.26 54.71 -0.02
CA GLN A 277 5.33 54.40 0.95
C GLN A 277 6.35 53.44 0.32
N GLU A 278 7.54 53.98 0.12
CA GLU A 278 8.79 53.23 0.19
C GLU A 278 8.91 52.55 1.55
N ALA A 279 9.29 51.28 1.57
CA ALA A 279 10.05 50.70 2.68
C ALA A 279 10.74 49.41 2.20
N HIS A 280 12.06 49.51 2.07
CA HIS A 280 13.10 48.49 2.22
C HIS A 280 12.71 47.02 2.40
N GLN A 281 13.35 46.14 1.63
CA GLN A 281 14.20 45.11 2.24
C GLN A 281 15.25 44.58 1.25
N GLY A 282 16.51 44.62 1.69
CA GLY A 282 17.68 44.17 0.96
C GLY A 282 17.91 42.66 1.03
N LYS A 283 18.69 42.19 0.05
CA LYS A 283 19.38 40.89 0.05
C LYS A 283 20.86 41.15 -0.22
N PRO A 284 21.77 40.59 0.59
CA PRO A 284 23.05 40.09 0.10
C PRO A 284 23.04 38.56 0.15
N GLN A 285 23.57 37.92 -0.89
CA GLN A 285 23.98 36.52 -0.85
C GLN A 285 25.42 36.44 -1.34
N ASP A 286 26.14 35.57 -0.63
CA ASP A 286 27.57 35.54 -0.39
C ASP A 286 28.46 35.09 -1.56
N ALA A 287 29.74 35.39 -1.35
CA ALA A 287 30.90 35.14 -2.17
C ALA A 287 31.47 33.71 -2.04
N GLU A 288 32.27 33.35 -3.07
CA GLU A 288 33.58 32.67 -3.06
C GLU A 288 33.75 31.33 -2.32
N GLN A 289 34.06 30.23 -3.03
CA GLN A 289 35.39 29.79 -3.50
C GLN A 289 36.42 29.58 -2.37
N ASP A 290 36.83 28.32 -2.17
CA ASP A 290 38.20 27.97 -1.80
C ASP A 290 38.53 26.50 -2.14
N GLU A 291 39.72 26.33 -2.73
CA GLU A 291 40.42 25.11 -3.09
C GLU A 291 41.31 24.59 -1.93
N GLU A 292 42.01 23.47 -2.20
CA GLU A 292 43.27 22.97 -1.62
C GLU A 292 43.25 21.67 -0.78
N GLU A 293 43.64 20.60 -1.48
CA GLU A 293 44.77 19.69 -1.23
C GLU A 293 45.10 19.20 0.20
N LYS A 294 45.26 17.86 0.31
CA LYS A 294 46.48 17.26 0.85
C LYS A 294 46.68 15.79 0.47
N GLU A 295 47.80 15.53 -0.21
CA GLU A 295 48.49 14.26 -0.34
C GLU A 295 48.82 13.62 1.02
N HIS A 296 48.86 12.28 1.07
CA HIS A 296 49.84 11.59 1.92
C HIS A 296 50.35 10.32 1.26
N VAL A 297 51.68 10.30 1.15
CA VAL A 297 52.56 9.29 0.58
C VAL A 297 52.75 8.11 1.53
N THR A 298 52.95 6.95 0.91
CA THR A 298 53.34 5.61 1.38
C THR A 298 54.64 5.61 2.22
N ILE A 299 54.88 4.60 3.08
CA ILE A 299 56.15 3.82 3.17
C ILE A 299 56.16 2.79 4.33
N ASN A 300 56.42 1.55 3.91
CA ASN A 300 57.19 0.43 4.49
C ASN A 300 56.74 -0.34 5.74
N ALA A 301 56.33 -1.59 5.47
CA ALA A 301 56.51 -2.75 6.34
C ALA A 301 57.95 -3.27 6.22
N THR A 302 58.63 -3.43 7.36
CA THR A 302 59.86 -4.21 7.52
C THR A 302 59.51 -5.57 8.09
N THR A 303 59.75 -6.62 7.30
CA THR A 303 59.79 -8.01 7.75
C THR A 303 61.19 -8.52 7.43
N PHE A 304 61.92 -8.97 8.44
CA PHE A 304 63.12 -9.77 8.23
C PHE A 304 63.05 -11.01 9.12
N ALA A 305 63.42 -12.12 8.48
CA ALA A 305 63.62 -13.45 9.03
C ALA A 305 64.88 -13.53 9.90
#